data_AF-A0A226M6C8-F1
#
_entry.id   AF-A0A226M6C8-F1
#
_cell.length_a   1.000
_cell.length_b   1.000
_cell.length_c   1.000
_cell.angle_alpha   90.00
_cell.angle_beta   90.00
_cell.angle_gamma   90.00
#
_symmetry.space_group_name_H-M   'P 1'
#
loop_
_entity.id
_entity.type
_entity.pdbx_description
1 polymer ?
#
loop_
_entity_poly.entity_id
_entity_poly.type
_entity_poly.pdbx_seq_one_letter_code
_entity_poly.pdbx_strand_id
1 'polypeptide(L)' 'MTPEEAERWIVNLIRNARLDAKLDSKLGHVVMGNNAVSPYQQVIEKTKSLSFRSQMLAMNIEKKLNQSGRSE' A
#
# COMPACT_ATOMS: atom_id res chain seq x y z
N MET A 1 17.68 25.72 -23.37
CA MET A 1 17.60 24.46 -22.61
C MET A 1 18.09 23.35 -23.51
N THR A 2 19.20 22.72 -23.14
CA THR A 2 19.68 21.53 -23.84
C THR A 2 18.79 20.34 -23.48
N PRO A 3 18.72 19.29 -24.33
CA PRO A 3 17.99 18.07 -23.99
C PRO A 3 18.44 17.45 -22.66
N GLU A 4 19.72 17.55 -22.34
CA GLU A 4 20.31 17.06 -21.09
C GLU A 4 19.84 17.86 -19.86
N GLU A 5 19.75 19.17 -19.97
CA GLU A 5 19.17 20.03 -18.92
C GLU A 5 17.69 19.72 -18.69
N ALA A 6 16.95 19.45 -19.78
CA ALA A 6 15.54 19.07 -19.73
C ALA A 6 15.35 17.72 -19.03
N GLU A 7 16.14 16.71 -19.39
CA GLU A 7 16.11 15.39 -18.74
C GLU A 7 16.47 15.51 -17.25
N ARG A 8 17.48 16.32 -16.91
CA ARG A 8 17.87 16.56 -15.52
C ARG A 8 16.73 17.23 -14.72
N TRP A 9 16.03 18.18 -15.33
CA TRP A 9 14.87 18.82 -14.72
C TRP A 9 13.73 17.83 -14.50
N ILE A 10 13.42 16.98 -15.49
CA ILE A 10 12.38 15.94 -15.39
C ILE A 10 12.73 14.91 -14.31
N VAL A 11 13.98 14.46 -14.22
CA VAL A 11 14.44 13.52 -13.18
C VAL A 11 14.29 14.13 -11.79
N ASN A 12 14.65 15.41 -11.63
CA ASN A 12 14.50 16.10 -10.36
C ASN A 12 13.02 16.26 -9.97
N LEU A 13 12.13 16.51 -10.93
CA LEU A 13 10.70 16.56 -10.71
C LEU A 13 10.14 15.21 -10.23
N ILE A 14 10.46 14.11 -10.93
CA ILE A 14 10.02 12.75 -10.56
C ILE A 14 10.51 12.38 -9.16
N ARG A 15 11.78 12.68 -8.85
CA ARG A 15 12.39 12.39 -7.54
C ARG A 15 11.74 13.19 -6.41
N ASN A 16 11.51 14.48 -6.62
CA ASN A 16 10.93 15.37 -5.59
C ASN A 16 9.45 15.05 -5.35
N ALA A 17 8.70 14.71 -6.41
CA ALA A 17 7.29 14.35 -6.31
C ALA A 17 7.04 12.88 -5.89
N ARG A 18 8.11 12.08 -5.74
CA ARG A 18 8.05 10.64 -5.40
C ARG A 18 7.14 9.84 -6.35
N LEU A 19 7.17 10.18 -7.63
CA LEU A 19 6.39 9.51 -8.66
C LEU A 19 7.10 8.22 -9.09
N ASP A 20 6.34 7.15 -9.30
CA ASP A 20 6.84 5.96 -9.99
C ASP A 20 6.84 6.25 -11.49
N ALA A 21 8.03 6.41 -12.07
CA ALA A 21 8.20 6.71 -13.49
C ALA A 21 9.59 6.29 -13.98
N LYS A 22 9.69 5.96 -15.26
CA LYS A 22 10.93 5.61 -15.97
C LYS A 22 11.14 6.57 -17.13
N LEU A 23 12.36 7.08 -17.26
CA LEU A 23 12.77 7.92 -18.39
C LEU A 23 13.55 7.08 -19.39
N ASP A 24 13.06 6.96 -20.62
CA ASP A 24 13.73 6.28 -21.71
C ASP A 24 14.43 7.30 -22.62
N SER A 25 15.65 7.68 -22.24
CA SER A 25 16.47 8.68 -22.97
C SER A 25 16.72 8.30 -24.44
N LYS A 26 16.76 7.00 -24.77
CA LYS A 26 16.93 6.51 -26.15
C LYS A 26 15.74 6.79 -27.08
N LEU A 27 14.52 6.78 -26.54
CA LEU A 27 13.29 6.97 -27.30
C LEU A 27 12.64 8.34 -27.03
N GLY A 28 13.17 9.10 -26.07
CA GLY A 28 12.70 10.45 -25.74
C GLY A 28 11.33 10.49 -25.06
N HIS A 29 10.90 9.40 -24.43
CA HIS A 29 9.62 9.34 -23.72
C HIS A 29 9.78 8.99 -22.23
N VAL A 30 8.78 9.41 -21.46
CA VAL A 30 8.65 9.09 -20.03
C VAL A 30 7.49 8.12 -19.87
N VAL A 31 7.76 6.96 -19.29
CA VAL A 31 6.76 5.96 -18.94
C VAL A 31 6.41 6.14 -17.46
N MET A 32 5.17 6.58 -17.18
CA MET A 32 4.66 6.65 -15.82
C MET A 32 4.30 5.24 -15.33
N GLY A 33 4.66 4.93 -14.08
CA GLY A 33 4.29 3.71 -13.39
C GLY A 33 2.77 3.64 -13.25
N ASN A 34 2.20 2.49 -13.63
CA ASN A 34 0.78 2.26 -13.49
C ASN A 34 0.49 1.79 -12.05
N ASN A 35 -0.11 2.67 -11.24
CA ASN A 35 -0.54 2.34 -9.87
C ASN A 35 -1.84 1.51 -9.85
N ALA A 36 -1.95 0.49 -10.69
CA ALA A 36 -3.10 -0.41 -10.67
C ALA A 36 -3.01 -1.32 -9.44
N VAL A 37 -3.74 -0.99 -8.38
CA VAL A 37 -3.83 -1.85 -7.20
C VAL A 37 -4.59 -3.13 -7.58
N SER A 38 -3.88 -4.25 -7.55
CA SER A 38 -4.46 -5.58 -7.80
C SER A 38 -5.73 -5.80 -6.94
N PRO A 39 -6.84 -6.32 -7.51
CA PRO A 39 -8.05 -6.62 -6.75
C PRO A 39 -7.79 -7.51 -5.52
N TYR A 40 -6.84 -8.44 -5.63
CA TYR A 40 -6.44 -9.29 -4.51
C TYR A 40 -5.81 -8.49 -3.37
N GLN A 41 -4.95 -7.51 -3.68
CA GLN A 41 -4.37 -6.63 -2.67
C GLN A 41 -5.46 -5.83 -1.95
N GLN A 42 -6.47 -5.34 -2.69
CA GLN A 42 -7.59 -4.62 -2.08
C GLN A 42 -8.40 -5.49 -1.13
N VAL A 43 -8.64 -6.76 -1.48
CA VAL A 43 -9.33 -7.71 -0.60
C VAL A 43 -8.50 -7.96 0.65
N ILE A 44 -7.19 -8.22 0.52
CA ILE A 44 -6.28 -8.45 1.65
C ILE A 44 -6.26 -7.26 2.61
N GLU A 45 -6.13 -6.03 2.09
CA GLU A 45 -6.13 -4.82 2.93
C GLU A 45 -7.46 -4.66 3.68
N LYS A 46 -8.59 -4.89 3.01
CA LYS A 46 -9.93 -4.79 3.63
C LYS A 46 -10.16 -5.87 4.69
N THR A 47 -9.65 -7.09 4.50
CA THR A 47 -9.85 -8.20 5.45
C THR A 47 -8.85 -8.21 6.60
N LYS A 48 -7.71 -7.51 6.49
CA LYS A 48 -6.67 -7.45 7.53
C LYS A 48 -7.19 -6.96 8.88
N SER A 49 -7.92 -5.84 8.91
CA SER A 49 -8.50 -5.30 10.14
C SER A 49 -9.62 -6.20 10.69
N LEU A 50 -10.41 -6.79 9.79
CA LEU A 50 -11.51 -7.68 10.16
C LEU A 50 -10.99 -8.94 10.87
N SER A 51 -9.96 -9.59 10.30
CA SER A 51 -9.32 -10.78 10.88
C SER A 51 -8.86 -10.53 12.32
N PHE A 52 -8.17 -9.41 12.55
CA PHE A 52 -7.71 -9.02 13.89
C PHE A 52 -8.87 -8.80 14.88
N ARG A 53 -9.93 -8.11 14.45
CA ARG A 53 -11.12 -7.88 15.29
C ARG A 53 -11.85 -9.17 15.62
N SER A 54 -11.97 -10.09 14.67
CA SER A 54 -12.59 -11.41 14.89
C SER A 54 -11.80 -12.25 15.90
N GLN A 55 -10.47 -12.24 15.81
CA GLN A 55 -9.61 -12.92 16.80
C GLN A 55 -9.77 -12.31 18.19
N MET A 56 -9.74 -10.98 18.30
CA MET A 56 -9.95 -10.29 19.58
C MET A 56 -11.32 -10.58 20.18
N LEU A 57 -12.37 -10.63 19.34
CA LEU A 57 -13.71 -10.99 19.79
C LEU A 57 -13.76 -12.42 20.34
N ALA A 58 -13.16 -13.39 19.64
CA ALA A 58 -13.09 -14.78 20.11
C ALA A 58 -12.39 -14.87 21.47
N MET A 59 -11.24 -14.21 21.63
CA MET A 59 -10.51 -14.16 22.90
C MET A 59 -11.34 -13.54 24.04
N ASN A 60 -12.10 -12.47 23.75
CA ASN A 60 -12.96 -11.84 24.73
C ASN A 60 -14.14 -12.73 25.16
N ILE A 61 -14.70 -13.50 24.21
CA ILE A 61 -15.76 -14.47 24.49
C ILE A 61 -15.23 -15.59 25.40
N GLU A 62 -14.08 -16.18 25.06
CA GLU A 62 -13.43 -17.22 25.87
C GLU A 62 -13.14 -16.71 27.29
N LYS A 63 -12.60 -15.50 27.42
CA LYS A 63 -12.32 -14.87 28.72
C LYS A 63 -13.60 -14.70 29.54
N LYS A 64 -14.69 -14.26 28.93
CA LYS A 64 -15.99 -14.08 29.61
C LYS A 64 -16.56 -15.41 30.09
N LEU A 65 -16.54 -16.44 29.24
CA LEU A 65 -17.02 -17.78 29.59
C LEU A 65 -16.24 -18.36 30.78
N ASN A 66 -14.92 -18.21 30.78
CA ASN A 66 -14.05 -18.68 31.88
C ASN A 66 -14.26 -17.91 33.19
N GLN A 67 -14.76 -16.67 33.15
CA GLN A 67 -15.13 -15.92 34.35
C GLN A 67 -16.48 -16.36 34.89
N SER A 68 -17.47 -16.57 34.02
CA SER A 68 -18.80 -17.03 34.42
C SER A 68 -18.76 -18.43 35.04
N GLY A 69 -18.01 -19.37 34.47
CA GLY A 69 -17.86 -20.72 35.05
C GLY A 69 -17.01 -20.80 36.34
N ARG A 70 -16.43 -19.69 36.79
CA ARG A 70 -15.74 -19.55 38.07
C ARG A 70 -16.62 -18.97 39.18
N SER A 71 -17.80 -18.49 38.80
CA SER A 71 -18.75 -17.77 39.67
C SER A 71 -19.90 -18.68 40.16
N GLU A 72 -19.99 -19.89 39.61
CA GLU A 72 -20.86 -20.99 40.05
C GLU A 72 -20.04 -22.01 40.86
#